data_AF-A0A918DV28-F1
#
_entry.id   AF-A0A918DV28-F1
#
_cell.length_a   1.000
_cell.length_b   1.000
_cell.length_c   1.000
_cell.angle_alpha   90.00
_cell.angle_beta   90.00
_cell.angle_gamma   90.00
#
_symmetry.space_group_name_H-M   'P 1'
#
loop_
_entity.id
_entity.type
_entity.pdbx_description
1 polymer ?
#
loop_
_entity_poly.entity_id
_entity_poly.type
_entity_poly.pdbx_seq_one_letter_code
_entity_poly.pdbx_strand_id
1 'polypeptide(L)'
;MTTAPFKNRELVAERLLEASAKHSFDPDVELDWEAPIEDGKWFLPEYLVSLYDTPLWRRMPEDQRIELSKHEMASLCSIGIWFEIILIQLLTRHIFDVDPTTRHVRYALTEIADECRHSKMFARLIEKMDAPAYRPSRLHHNLGRLMKTISTTPGSFSSTLLVEEILDWMQRQTFPDEKVQTLVRGVTRIHVVEEARHVRYAREELRRQMATCPAWERNLTRLAAGEAARVVAKALISPRVYSSVGLDPQEALRQACASGHRRQIMRTSAQRLTGFFDEIGVISGPGARLWRSSGLVG
;
A
#
# COMPACT_ATOMS: atom_id res chain seq x y z
N MET A 1 -3.72 9.34 -37.89
CA MET A 1 -2.96 10.31 -37.08
C MET A 1 -3.19 9.99 -35.59
N THR A 2 -2.38 9.09 -35.01
CA THR A 2 -2.48 8.65 -33.59
C THR A 2 -1.14 8.12 -33.06
N THR A 3 -0.01 8.46 -33.69
CA THR A 3 1.29 7.82 -33.41
C THR A 3 2.07 8.45 -32.25
N ALA A 4 1.82 9.73 -31.92
CA ALA A 4 2.57 10.42 -30.86
C ALA A 4 2.26 9.92 -29.43
N PRO A 5 1.00 9.66 -29.04
CA PRO A 5 0.68 9.13 -27.70
C PRO A 5 1.22 7.70 -27.50
N PHE A 6 1.14 6.86 -28.54
CA PHE A 6 1.64 5.48 -28.53
C PHE A 6 3.18 5.43 -28.40
N LYS A 7 3.90 6.25 -29.16
CA LYS A 7 5.37 6.33 -29.05
C LYS A 7 5.83 6.78 -27.66
N ASN A 8 5.08 7.66 -27.00
CA ASN A 8 5.39 8.10 -25.64
C ASN A 8 5.21 6.96 -24.61
N ARG A 9 4.11 6.19 -24.71
CA ARG A 9 3.82 5.06 -23.81
C ARG A 9 4.87 3.94 -23.89
N GLU A 10 5.30 3.55 -25.08
CA GLU A 10 6.32 2.50 -25.24
C GLU A 10 7.72 2.93 -24.80
N LEU A 11 8.07 4.21 -24.93
CA LEU A 11 9.34 4.76 -24.45
C LEU A 11 9.40 4.78 -22.91
N VAL A 12 8.26 5.05 -22.26
CA VAL A 12 8.16 4.97 -20.79
C VAL A 12 8.38 3.53 -20.34
N ALA A 13 7.70 2.57 -20.96
CA ALA A 13 7.85 1.15 -20.64
C ALA A 13 9.30 0.65 -20.84
N GLU A 14 9.97 1.09 -21.91
CA GLU A 14 11.39 0.79 -22.15
C GLU A 14 12.29 1.26 -21.01
N ARG A 15 12.15 2.52 -20.58
CA ARG A 15 12.93 3.07 -19.45
C ARG A 15 12.67 2.33 -18.14
N LEU A 16 11.42 1.92 -17.91
CA LEU A 16 11.05 1.20 -16.71
C LEU A 16 11.62 -0.23 -16.72
N LEU A 17 11.62 -0.91 -17.86
CA LEU A 17 12.26 -2.22 -18.03
C LEU A 17 13.78 -2.15 -17.78
N GLU A 18 14.46 -1.12 -18.30
CA GLU A 18 15.88 -0.89 -18.03
C GLU A 18 16.15 -0.64 -16.53
N ALA A 19 15.26 0.08 -15.86
CA ALA A 19 15.37 0.33 -14.42
C ALA A 19 15.12 -0.95 -13.60
N SER A 20 14.10 -1.75 -13.93
CA SER A 20 13.82 -3.03 -13.27
C SER A 20 15.00 -4.01 -13.40
N ALA A 21 15.65 -4.06 -14.56
CA ALA A 21 16.83 -4.91 -14.74
C ALA A 21 18.01 -4.55 -13.83
N LYS A 22 18.11 -3.29 -13.38
CA LYS A 22 19.18 -2.80 -12.50
C LYS A 22 18.83 -2.85 -11.01
N HIS A 23 17.54 -2.84 -10.70
CA HIS A 23 17.02 -2.60 -9.36
C HIS A 23 15.91 -3.58 -8.98
N SER A 24 16.00 -4.82 -9.48
CA SER A 24 15.20 -5.96 -9.01
C SER A 24 16.05 -6.78 -8.04
N PHE A 25 15.53 -6.99 -6.84
CA PHE A 25 16.23 -7.67 -5.76
C PHE A 25 15.65 -9.07 -5.55
N ASP A 26 16.50 -10.04 -5.21
CA ASP A 26 16.04 -11.32 -4.67
C ASP A 26 16.04 -11.25 -3.14
N PRO A 27 14.86 -11.08 -2.50
CA PRO A 27 14.80 -10.91 -1.05
C PRO A 27 15.27 -12.15 -0.29
N ASP A 28 15.31 -13.33 -0.93
CA ASP A 28 15.81 -14.56 -0.29
C ASP A 28 17.35 -14.54 -0.13
N VAL A 29 18.06 -13.71 -0.90
CA VAL A 29 19.53 -13.59 -0.90
C VAL A 29 19.99 -12.24 -0.31
N GLU A 30 19.24 -11.17 -0.55
CA GLU A 30 19.59 -9.79 -0.18
C GLU A 30 19.38 -9.47 1.30
N LEU A 31 18.66 -10.33 2.02
CA LEU A 31 18.33 -10.15 3.44
C LEU A 31 18.90 -11.31 4.27
N ASP A 32 19.52 -10.95 5.40
CA ASP A 32 19.95 -11.93 6.39
C ASP A 32 18.76 -12.38 7.24
N TRP A 33 18.06 -13.41 6.77
CA TRP A 33 16.93 -14.00 7.46
C TRP A 33 17.32 -14.82 8.69
N GLU A 34 18.59 -15.19 8.83
CA GLU A 34 19.11 -15.93 9.98
C GLU A 34 19.48 -15.00 11.14
N ALA A 35 19.71 -13.71 10.86
CA ALA A 35 19.94 -12.69 11.88
C ALA A 35 18.87 -12.74 13.00
N PRO A 36 19.28 -12.70 14.28
CA PRO A 36 18.32 -12.68 15.39
C PRO A 36 17.51 -11.38 15.39
N ILE A 37 16.29 -11.44 15.94
CA ILE A 37 15.55 -10.23 16.31
C ILE A 37 16.35 -9.51 17.40
N GLU A 38 16.55 -8.21 17.22
CA GLU A 38 17.38 -7.39 18.09
C GLU A 38 16.57 -6.91 19.30
N ASP A 39 17.01 -7.21 20.51
CA ASP A 39 16.32 -6.82 21.75
C ASP A 39 16.21 -5.28 21.86
N GLY A 40 15.04 -4.80 22.30
CA GLY A 40 14.77 -3.37 22.49
C GLY A 40 14.56 -2.57 21.19
N LYS A 41 14.74 -3.17 20.01
CA LYS A 41 14.45 -2.49 18.73
C LYS A 41 12.99 -2.64 18.31
N TRP A 42 12.47 -1.58 17.73
CA TRP A 42 11.09 -1.46 17.26
C TRP A 42 10.89 -2.15 15.91
N PHE A 43 9.66 -2.48 15.55
CA PHE A 43 9.31 -2.98 14.21
C PHE A 43 8.71 -1.91 13.31
N LEU A 44 8.32 -0.78 13.90
CA LEU A 44 7.91 0.44 13.23
C LEU A 44 8.52 1.63 13.99
N PRO A 45 8.84 2.75 13.32
CA PRO A 45 9.11 3.99 14.02
C PRO A 45 7.99 4.28 15.02
N GLU A 46 8.34 4.65 16.25
CA GLU A 46 7.38 4.80 17.37
C GLU A 46 6.18 5.67 16.99
N TYR A 47 6.46 6.77 16.29
CA TYR A 47 5.45 7.75 15.87
C TYR A 47 4.51 7.25 14.76
N LEU A 48 4.76 6.09 14.15
CA LEU A 48 3.83 5.46 13.22
C LEU A 48 2.87 4.48 13.91
N VAL A 49 3.19 4.05 15.13
CA VAL A 49 2.35 3.11 15.90
C VAL A 49 0.99 3.75 16.19
N SER A 50 -0.08 2.99 15.99
CA SER A 50 -1.45 3.53 15.95
C SER A 50 -1.90 4.26 17.21
N LEU A 51 -1.37 3.85 18.36
CA LEU A 51 -1.66 4.42 19.67
C LEU A 51 -0.70 5.54 20.06
N TYR A 52 0.32 5.86 19.28
CA TYR A 52 1.32 6.86 19.65
C TYR A 52 0.68 8.17 20.16
N ASP A 53 1.21 8.66 21.28
CA ASP A 53 0.77 9.86 22.01
C ASP A 53 -0.68 9.84 22.53
N THR A 54 -1.35 8.69 22.55
CA THR A 54 -2.65 8.54 23.22
C THR A 54 -2.49 8.36 24.74
N PRO A 55 -3.54 8.63 25.55
CA PRO A 55 -3.52 8.30 26.97
C PRO A 55 -3.19 6.83 27.28
N LEU A 56 -3.65 5.88 26.44
CA LEU A 56 -3.34 4.46 26.58
C LEU A 56 -1.85 4.22 26.35
N TRP A 57 -1.29 4.75 25.27
CA TRP A 57 0.14 4.65 24.95
C TRP A 57 1.03 5.12 26.08
N ARG A 58 0.74 6.29 26.66
CA ARG A 58 1.53 6.86 27.77
C ARG A 58 1.56 5.96 29.01
N ARG A 59 0.58 5.08 29.19
CA ARG A 59 0.51 4.11 30.30
C ARG A 59 1.10 2.73 29.97
N MET A 60 1.29 2.42 28.68
CA MET A 60 1.91 1.16 28.28
C MET A 60 3.40 1.14 28.68
N PRO A 61 3.91 0.04 29.25
CA PRO A 61 5.35 -0.20 29.36
C PRO A 61 6.01 -0.21 27.97
N GLU A 62 7.30 0.10 27.91
CA GLU A 62 8.05 0.16 26.65
C GLU A 62 8.02 -1.16 25.88
N ASP A 63 8.26 -2.29 26.57
CA ASP A 63 8.21 -3.62 25.96
C ASP A 63 6.85 -3.92 25.32
N GLN A 64 5.75 -3.47 25.94
CA GLN A 64 4.41 -3.63 25.39
C GLN A 64 4.19 -2.75 24.13
N ARG A 65 4.83 -1.58 24.06
CA ARG A 65 4.80 -0.70 22.88
C ARG A 65 5.63 -1.27 21.74
N ILE A 66 6.80 -1.84 22.03
CA ILE A 66 7.64 -2.54 21.05
C ILE A 66 6.88 -3.75 20.51
N GLU A 67 6.26 -4.55 21.37
CA GLU A 67 5.44 -5.68 20.96
C GLU A 67 4.24 -5.25 20.11
N LEU A 68 3.59 -4.12 20.44
CA LEU A 68 2.53 -3.56 19.60
C LEU A 68 3.06 -3.19 18.21
N SER A 69 4.26 -2.58 18.13
CA SER A 69 4.87 -2.26 16.84
C SER A 69 5.12 -3.50 15.98
N LYS A 70 5.48 -4.65 16.61
CA LYS A 70 5.64 -5.96 15.93
C LYS A 70 4.34 -6.42 15.31
N HIS A 71 3.25 -6.42 16.08
CA HIS A 71 1.95 -6.83 15.60
C HIS A 71 1.36 -5.87 14.56
N GLU A 72 1.62 -4.57 14.67
CA GLU A 72 1.23 -3.60 13.65
C GLU A 72 2.04 -3.77 12.35
N MET A 73 3.35 -4.05 12.42
CA MET A 73 4.15 -4.42 11.25
C MET A 73 3.61 -5.70 10.58
N ALA A 74 3.32 -6.74 11.37
CA ALA A 74 2.70 -7.96 10.85
C ALA A 74 1.34 -7.69 10.19
N SER A 75 0.55 -6.75 10.72
CA SER A 75 -0.70 -6.30 10.11
C SER A 75 -0.48 -5.60 8.77
N LEU A 76 0.53 -4.72 8.68
CA LEU A 76 0.90 -4.03 7.45
C LEU A 76 1.41 -5.00 6.38
N CYS A 77 2.25 -5.98 6.74
CA CYS A 77 2.66 -7.05 5.83
C CYS A 77 1.46 -7.89 5.37
N SER A 78 0.56 -8.26 6.30
CA SER A 78 -0.61 -9.09 5.98
C SER A 78 -1.57 -8.40 5.01
N ILE A 79 -1.81 -7.10 5.21
CA ILE A 79 -2.66 -6.31 4.31
C ILE A 79 -1.94 -6.02 2.98
N GLY A 80 -0.62 -5.83 3.00
CA GLY A 80 0.23 -5.71 1.79
C GLY A 80 0.07 -6.91 0.88
N ILE A 81 0.30 -8.13 1.38
CA ILE A 81 0.09 -9.39 0.62
C ILE A 81 -1.34 -9.45 0.04
N TRP A 82 -2.36 -9.09 0.83
CA TRP A 82 -3.74 -9.12 0.35
C TRP A 82 -3.97 -8.13 -0.82
N PHE A 83 -3.34 -6.96 -0.78
CA PHE A 83 -3.41 -5.97 -1.85
C PHE A 83 -2.59 -6.35 -3.08
N GLU A 84 -1.39 -6.90 -2.92
CA GLU A 84 -0.57 -7.37 -4.04
C GLU A 84 -1.28 -8.48 -4.83
N ILE A 85 -1.94 -9.41 -4.15
CA ILE A 85 -2.76 -10.44 -4.82
C ILE A 85 -3.94 -9.84 -5.59
N ILE A 86 -4.48 -8.72 -5.11
CA ILE A 86 -5.49 -7.95 -5.84
C ILE A 86 -4.86 -7.29 -7.07
N LEU A 87 -3.71 -6.63 -6.91
CA LEU A 87 -2.96 -5.95 -7.97
C LEU A 87 -2.60 -6.91 -9.10
N ILE A 88 -2.05 -8.08 -8.78
CA ILE A 88 -1.73 -9.13 -9.75
C ILE A 88 -2.95 -9.49 -10.60
N GLN A 89 -4.13 -9.66 -9.98
CA GLN A 89 -5.37 -9.95 -10.71
C GLN A 89 -5.80 -8.80 -11.62
N LEU A 90 -5.66 -7.56 -11.16
CA LEU A 90 -5.98 -6.38 -11.96
C LEU A 90 -5.02 -6.21 -13.15
N LEU A 91 -3.72 -6.39 -12.94
CA LEU A 91 -2.71 -6.32 -14.00
C LEU A 91 -2.90 -7.45 -15.02
N THR A 92 -3.16 -8.66 -14.56
CA THR A 92 -3.44 -9.82 -15.43
C THR A 92 -4.66 -9.57 -16.30
N ARG A 93 -5.74 -9.02 -15.73
CA ARG A 93 -6.94 -8.60 -16.49
C ARG A 93 -6.62 -7.47 -17.46
N HIS A 94 -5.78 -6.51 -17.05
CA HIS A 94 -5.43 -5.35 -17.86
C HIS A 94 -4.68 -5.75 -19.14
N ILE A 95 -3.78 -6.73 -19.05
CA ILE A 95 -2.96 -7.17 -20.20
C ILE A 95 -3.61 -8.29 -21.03
N PHE A 96 -4.75 -8.84 -20.60
CA PHE A 96 -5.36 -10.03 -21.19
C PHE A 96 -5.66 -9.87 -22.70
N ASP A 97 -6.20 -8.72 -23.10
CA ASP A 97 -6.58 -8.43 -24.50
C ASP A 97 -5.55 -7.52 -25.22
N VAL A 98 -4.35 -7.35 -24.66
CA VAL A 98 -3.31 -6.47 -25.22
C VAL A 98 -2.29 -7.30 -26.00
N ASP A 99 -1.75 -6.75 -27.10
CA ASP A 99 -0.69 -7.38 -27.87
C ASP A 99 0.50 -7.77 -26.98
N PRO A 100 0.80 -9.08 -26.83
CA PRO A 100 1.80 -9.58 -25.89
C PRO A 100 3.24 -9.21 -26.29
N THR A 101 3.46 -8.72 -27.52
CA THR A 101 4.79 -8.31 -27.99
C THR A 101 5.17 -6.89 -27.55
N THR A 102 4.22 -6.13 -26.99
CA THR A 102 4.46 -4.75 -26.55
C THR A 102 5.31 -4.67 -25.29
N ARG A 103 6.05 -3.57 -25.13
CA ARG A 103 6.89 -3.37 -23.93
C ARG A 103 6.05 -3.14 -22.69
N HIS A 104 4.85 -2.57 -22.87
CA HIS A 104 3.90 -2.39 -21.78
C HIS A 104 3.43 -3.72 -21.17
N VAL A 105 3.13 -4.73 -21.99
CA VAL A 105 2.79 -6.07 -21.47
C VAL A 105 3.99 -6.69 -20.77
N ARG A 106 5.19 -6.58 -21.35
CA ARG A 106 6.42 -7.06 -20.71
C ARG A 106 6.66 -6.39 -19.36
N TYR A 107 6.45 -5.08 -19.25
CA TYR A 107 6.60 -4.36 -17.99
C TYR A 107 5.56 -4.78 -16.95
N ALA A 108 4.28 -4.91 -17.32
CA ALA A 108 3.24 -5.40 -16.41
C ALA A 108 3.54 -6.83 -15.90
N LEU A 109 4.15 -7.69 -16.73
CA LEU A 109 4.60 -9.01 -16.30
C LEU A 109 5.80 -8.93 -15.34
N THR A 110 6.70 -7.96 -15.52
CA THR A 110 7.77 -7.66 -14.55
C THR A 110 7.18 -7.23 -13.21
N GLU A 111 6.21 -6.31 -13.21
CA GLU A 111 5.49 -5.87 -12.01
C GLU A 111 4.82 -7.05 -11.30
N ILE A 112 4.09 -7.92 -12.03
CA ILE A 112 3.51 -9.17 -11.46
C ILE A 112 4.57 -10.06 -10.82
N ALA A 113 5.77 -10.16 -11.40
CA ALA A 113 6.86 -10.95 -10.82
C ALA A 113 7.43 -10.30 -9.55
N ASP A 114 7.59 -8.98 -9.55
CA ASP A 114 8.04 -8.20 -8.39
C ASP A 114 7.01 -8.34 -7.24
N GLU A 115 5.71 -8.22 -7.50
CA GLU A 115 4.66 -8.44 -6.48
C GLU A 115 4.64 -9.86 -5.90
N CYS A 116 4.93 -10.87 -6.73
CA CYS A 116 5.09 -12.23 -6.22
C CYS A 116 6.25 -12.33 -5.21
N ARG A 117 7.37 -11.61 -5.46
CA ARG A 117 8.54 -11.59 -4.57
C ARG A 117 8.24 -10.78 -3.30
N HIS A 118 7.58 -9.63 -3.43
CA HIS A 118 7.14 -8.82 -2.28
C HIS A 118 6.25 -9.63 -1.34
N SER A 119 5.25 -10.34 -1.89
CA SER A 119 4.33 -11.17 -1.12
C SER A 119 5.05 -12.28 -0.35
N LYS A 120 6.00 -12.95 -1.00
CA LYS A 120 6.86 -13.96 -0.34
C LYS A 120 7.70 -13.35 0.77
N MET A 121 8.33 -12.20 0.52
CA MET A 121 9.16 -11.48 1.48
C MET A 121 8.36 -11.07 2.71
N PHE A 122 7.16 -10.50 2.53
CA PHE A 122 6.27 -10.14 3.63
C PHE A 122 5.77 -11.35 4.42
N ALA A 123 5.45 -12.46 3.74
CA ALA A 123 5.05 -13.69 4.42
C ALA A 123 6.18 -14.23 5.32
N ARG A 124 7.41 -14.24 4.81
CA ARG A 124 8.61 -14.65 5.56
C ARG A 124 8.92 -13.72 6.73
N LEU A 125 8.69 -12.40 6.58
CA LEU A 125 8.82 -11.45 7.68
C LEU A 125 7.79 -11.70 8.79
N ILE A 126 6.53 -11.98 8.44
CA ILE A 126 5.49 -12.33 9.43
C ILE A 126 5.90 -13.58 10.23
N GLU A 127 6.40 -14.60 9.54
CA GLU A 127 6.93 -15.83 10.17
C GLU A 127 8.12 -15.52 11.09
N LYS A 128 9.11 -14.75 10.62
CA LYS A 128 10.30 -14.37 11.39
C LYS A 128 9.97 -13.59 12.67
N MET A 129 8.91 -12.78 12.65
CA MET A 129 8.42 -12.03 13.81
C MET A 129 7.64 -12.88 14.81
N ASP A 130 7.36 -14.15 14.48
CA ASP A 130 6.46 -15.03 15.23
C ASP A 130 5.11 -14.36 15.54
N ALA A 131 4.57 -13.66 14.53
CA ALA A 131 3.32 -12.92 14.64
C ALA A 131 2.20 -13.61 13.84
N PRO A 132 0.94 -13.54 14.29
CA PRO A 132 -0.17 -14.08 13.51
C PRO A 132 -0.41 -13.25 12.25
N ALA A 133 -0.88 -13.90 11.19
CA ALA A 133 -1.35 -13.21 9.99
C ALA A 133 -2.69 -12.48 10.26
N TYR A 134 -2.71 -11.16 10.08
CA TYR A 134 -3.89 -10.34 10.30
C TYR A 134 -4.68 -10.16 9.01
N ARG A 135 -5.75 -10.93 8.87
CA ARG A 135 -6.62 -10.83 7.68
C ARG A 135 -7.56 -9.62 7.76
N PRO A 136 -7.94 -9.04 6.60
CA PRO A 136 -9.02 -8.05 6.52
C PRO A 136 -10.32 -8.58 7.13
N SER A 137 -11.20 -7.66 7.54
CA SER A 137 -12.56 -8.01 7.96
C SER A 137 -13.31 -8.74 6.85
N ARG A 138 -14.32 -9.56 7.19
CA ARG A 138 -15.15 -10.25 6.17
C ARG A 138 -15.75 -9.28 5.16
N LEU A 139 -16.18 -8.10 5.62
CA LEU A 139 -16.71 -7.05 4.75
C LEU A 139 -15.65 -6.56 3.77
N HIS A 140 -14.46 -6.15 4.26
CA HIS A 140 -13.40 -5.65 3.39
C HIS A 140 -12.87 -6.72 2.44
N HIS A 141 -12.78 -7.98 2.90
CA HIS A 141 -12.38 -9.10 2.07
C HIS A 141 -13.34 -9.31 0.89
N ASN A 142 -14.65 -9.22 1.13
CA ASN A 142 -15.66 -9.32 0.06
C ASN A 142 -15.69 -8.08 -0.84
N LEU A 143 -15.45 -6.88 -0.31
CA LEU A 143 -15.26 -5.68 -1.14
C LEU A 143 -14.05 -5.83 -2.06
N GLY A 144 -12.93 -6.40 -1.59
CA GLY A 144 -11.79 -6.70 -2.44
C GLY A 144 -12.08 -7.74 -3.52
N ARG A 145 -12.93 -8.75 -3.24
CA ARG A 145 -13.42 -9.69 -4.27
C ARG A 145 -14.24 -8.99 -5.33
N LEU A 146 -15.16 -8.11 -4.93
CA LEU A 146 -15.95 -7.34 -5.87
C LEU A 146 -15.03 -6.47 -6.74
N MET A 147 -14.17 -5.67 -6.09
CA MET A 147 -13.23 -4.77 -6.75
C MET A 147 -12.44 -5.50 -7.83
N LYS A 148 -11.71 -6.57 -7.49
CA LYS A 148 -10.85 -7.27 -8.46
C LYS A 148 -11.61 -7.93 -9.62
N THR A 149 -12.92 -8.15 -9.47
CA THR A 149 -13.78 -8.74 -10.50
C THR A 149 -14.41 -7.69 -11.42
N ILE A 150 -14.90 -6.57 -10.87
CA ILE A 150 -15.70 -5.59 -11.62
C ILE A 150 -15.00 -4.24 -11.84
N SER A 151 -13.79 -4.05 -11.32
CA SER A 151 -13.08 -2.79 -11.47
C SER A 151 -12.83 -2.46 -12.95
N THR A 152 -13.04 -1.20 -13.27
CA THR A 152 -12.66 -0.58 -14.53
C THR A 152 -11.14 -0.41 -14.56
N THR A 153 -10.53 -0.26 -15.74
CA THR A 153 -9.08 -0.06 -15.83
C THR A 153 -8.58 1.15 -15.01
N PRO A 154 -9.18 2.36 -15.11
CA PRO A 154 -8.80 3.48 -14.26
C PRO A 154 -9.19 3.26 -12.79
N GLY A 155 -10.26 2.52 -12.51
CA GLY A 155 -10.61 2.10 -11.14
C GLY A 155 -9.50 1.27 -10.50
N SER A 156 -8.90 0.36 -11.26
CA SER A 156 -7.84 -0.53 -10.83
C SER A 156 -6.59 0.28 -10.45
N PHE A 157 -6.06 1.09 -11.38
CA PHE A 157 -4.88 1.91 -11.11
C PHE A 157 -5.12 2.95 -9.99
N SER A 158 -6.33 3.50 -9.86
CA SER A 158 -6.64 4.40 -8.73
C SER A 158 -6.65 3.68 -7.38
N SER A 159 -7.08 2.42 -7.34
CA SER A 159 -7.10 1.62 -6.11
C SER A 159 -5.69 1.16 -5.73
N THR A 160 -4.89 0.78 -6.72
CA THR A 160 -3.47 0.45 -6.61
C THR A 160 -2.68 1.60 -5.98
N LEU A 161 -2.69 2.77 -6.63
CA LEU A 161 -1.96 3.96 -6.17
C LEU A 161 -2.37 4.39 -4.76
N LEU A 162 -3.65 4.24 -4.42
CA LEU A 162 -4.15 4.61 -3.10
C LEU A 162 -3.44 3.86 -1.97
N VAL A 163 -3.21 2.57 -2.15
CA VAL A 163 -2.58 1.72 -1.15
C VAL A 163 -1.07 1.91 -1.19
N GLU A 164 -0.48 1.81 -2.38
CA GLU A 164 0.97 1.85 -2.58
C GLU A 164 1.57 3.15 -2.06
N GLU A 165 1.03 4.32 -2.39
CA GLU A 165 1.65 5.58 -1.97
C GLU A 165 1.57 5.83 -0.46
N ILE A 166 0.48 5.38 0.19
CA ILE A 166 0.34 5.50 1.65
C ILE A 166 1.35 4.58 2.35
N LEU A 167 1.47 3.34 1.89
CA LEU A 167 2.42 2.37 2.44
C LEU A 167 3.87 2.77 2.12
N ASP A 168 4.17 3.20 0.90
CA ASP A 168 5.49 3.69 0.47
C ASP A 168 5.94 4.85 1.37
N TRP A 169 5.05 5.80 1.69
CA TRP A 169 5.39 6.88 2.62
C TRP A 169 5.79 6.35 4.01
N MET A 170 5.03 5.39 4.56
CA MET A 170 5.34 4.76 5.84
C MET A 170 6.67 3.99 5.77
N GLN A 171 6.90 3.24 4.71
CA GLN A 171 8.15 2.47 4.53
C GLN A 171 9.37 3.38 4.36
N ARG A 172 9.22 4.54 3.70
CA ARG A 172 10.25 5.59 3.62
C ARG A 172 10.59 6.23 4.96
N GLN A 173 9.67 6.16 5.93
CA GLN A 173 9.95 6.55 7.31
C GLN A 173 10.63 5.43 8.09
N THR A 174 10.34 4.17 7.75
CA THR A 174 10.83 2.97 8.46
C THR A 174 12.27 2.61 8.12
N PHE A 175 12.64 2.49 6.85
CA PHE A 175 13.96 1.97 6.49
C PHE A 175 15.16 2.81 6.98
N PRO A 176 15.09 4.16 7.05
CA PRO A 176 16.22 4.95 7.55
C PRO A 176 16.31 4.99 9.08
N ASP A 177 15.28 4.60 9.83
CA ASP A 177 15.27 4.67 11.29
C ASP A 177 16.07 3.52 11.93
N GLU A 178 17.21 3.86 12.53
CA GLU A 178 18.12 2.88 13.17
C GLU A 178 17.55 2.23 14.43
N LYS A 179 16.49 2.79 15.02
CA LYS A 179 15.76 2.17 16.13
C LYS A 179 14.91 0.98 15.71
N VAL A 180 14.68 0.82 14.40
CA VAL A 180 13.91 -0.28 13.84
C VAL A 180 14.81 -1.49 13.56
N GLN A 181 14.27 -2.70 13.72
CA GLN A 181 14.91 -3.97 13.38
C GLN A 181 15.60 -3.90 12.01
N THR A 182 16.88 -4.30 11.95
CA THR A 182 17.68 -4.22 10.72
C THR A 182 17.03 -4.99 9.56
N LEU A 183 16.46 -6.16 9.85
CA LEU A 183 15.72 -6.95 8.85
C LEU A 183 14.50 -6.20 8.29
N VAL A 184 13.71 -5.55 9.16
CA VAL A 184 12.52 -4.78 8.75
C VAL A 184 12.93 -3.59 7.88
N ARG A 185 14.03 -2.91 8.23
CA ARG A 185 14.60 -1.83 7.40
C ARG A 185 15.03 -2.35 6.03
N GLY A 186 15.64 -3.53 5.97
CA GLY A 186 16.00 -4.19 4.71
C GLY A 186 14.79 -4.49 3.82
N VAL A 187 13.76 -5.15 4.39
CA VAL A 187 12.50 -5.47 3.70
C VAL A 187 11.82 -4.21 3.14
N THR A 188 11.70 -3.18 3.96
CA THR A 188 11.06 -1.92 3.55
C THR A 188 11.88 -1.15 2.53
N ARG A 189 13.22 -1.19 2.60
CA ARG A 189 14.11 -0.60 1.60
C ARG A 189 13.94 -1.25 0.23
N ILE A 190 13.95 -2.59 0.17
CA ILE A 190 13.80 -3.35 -1.09
C ILE A 190 12.47 -2.95 -1.74
N HIS A 191 11.36 -3.08 -1.01
CA HIS A 191 10.03 -2.74 -1.51
C HIS A 191 9.95 -1.30 -2.03
N VAL A 192 10.43 -0.31 -1.27
CA VAL A 192 10.40 1.11 -1.68
C VAL A 192 11.19 1.39 -2.97
N VAL A 193 12.31 0.70 -3.19
CA VAL A 193 13.12 0.89 -4.40
C VAL A 193 12.42 0.29 -5.62
N GLU A 194 11.70 -0.81 -5.43
CA GLU A 194 10.95 -1.49 -6.49
C GLU A 194 9.65 -0.75 -6.84
N GLU A 195 8.84 -0.43 -5.83
CA GLU A 195 7.55 0.26 -5.94
C GLU A 195 7.62 1.65 -6.56
N ALA A 196 8.75 2.36 -6.44
CA ALA A 196 8.91 3.67 -7.06
C ALA A 196 8.66 3.63 -8.58
N ARG A 197 8.91 2.49 -9.22
CA ARG A 197 8.68 2.26 -10.66
C ARG A 197 7.20 1.97 -10.93
N HIS A 198 6.57 1.11 -10.13
CA HIS A 198 5.16 0.73 -10.23
C HIS A 198 4.26 1.96 -10.09
N VAL A 199 4.49 2.77 -9.05
CA VAL A 199 3.79 4.04 -8.81
C VAL A 199 3.93 4.98 -10.01
N ARG A 200 5.13 5.10 -10.59
CA ARG A 200 5.35 5.97 -11.75
C ARG A 200 4.55 5.49 -12.96
N TYR A 201 4.60 4.20 -13.27
CA TYR A 201 3.84 3.60 -14.35
C TYR A 201 2.32 3.76 -14.16
N ALA A 202 1.83 3.40 -12.97
CA ALA A 202 0.41 3.49 -12.62
C ALA A 202 -0.12 4.93 -12.70
N ARG A 203 0.66 5.93 -12.28
CA ARG A 203 0.28 7.36 -12.43
C ARG A 203 0.16 7.78 -13.90
N GLU A 204 1.12 7.38 -14.74
CA GLU A 204 1.07 7.74 -16.15
C GLU A 204 -0.10 7.05 -16.87
N GLU A 205 -0.35 5.78 -16.56
CA GLU A 205 -1.43 5.00 -17.16
C GLU A 205 -2.80 5.48 -16.67
N LEU A 206 -2.96 5.78 -15.37
CA LEU A 206 -4.19 6.36 -14.84
C LEU A 206 -4.50 7.73 -15.45
N ARG A 207 -3.49 8.60 -15.62
CA ARG A 207 -3.67 9.91 -16.28
C ARG A 207 -4.17 9.74 -17.71
N ARG A 208 -3.59 8.82 -18.48
CA ARG A 208 -4.02 8.51 -19.85
C ARG A 208 -5.47 8.00 -19.87
N GLN A 209 -5.80 7.05 -19.01
CA GLN A 209 -7.12 6.44 -18.96
C GLN A 209 -8.21 7.42 -18.52
N MET A 210 -7.96 8.23 -17.50
CA MET A 210 -8.92 9.24 -17.01
C MET A 210 -9.22 10.33 -18.05
N ALA A 211 -8.26 10.62 -18.94
CA ALA A 211 -8.44 11.58 -20.02
C ALA A 211 -9.34 11.05 -21.16
N THR A 212 -9.34 9.73 -21.40
CA THR A 212 -10.03 9.13 -22.56
C THR A 212 -11.26 8.31 -22.20
N CYS A 213 -11.44 7.93 -20.93
CA CYS A 213 -12.54 7.05 -20.53
C CYS A 213 -13.92 7.73 -20.66
N PRO A 214 -14.98 6.96 -20.98
CA PRO A 214 -16.34 7.47 -21.01
C PRO A 214 -16.80 7.96 -19.62
N ALA A 215 -17.80 8.83 -19.60
CA ALA A 215 -18.24 9.50 -18.37
C ALA A 215 -18.73 8.54 -17.28
N TRP A 216 -19.34 7.41 -17.64
CA TRP A 216 -19.81 6.41 -16.68
C TRP A 216 -18.64 5.73 -15.96
N GLU A 217 -17.59 5.38 -16.69
CA GLU A 217 -16.38 4.74 -16.15
C GLU A 217 -15.63 5.72 -15.24
N ARG A 218 -15.49 6.98 -15.69
CA ARG A 218 -14.91 8.05 -14.88
C ARG A 218 -15.64 8.26 -13.55
N ASN A 219 -16.98 8.29 -13.58
CA ASN A 219 -17.77 8.47 -12.37
C ASN A 219 -17.75 7.24 -11.44
N LEU A 220 -17.70 6.03 -12.02
CA LEU A 220 -17.51 4.81 -11.26
C LEU A 220 -16.14 4.79 -10.58
N THR A 221 -15.06 5.17 -11.28
CA THR A 221 -13.71 5.31 -10.70
C THR A 221 -13.71 6.31 -9.54
N ARG A 222 -14.35 7.48 -9.68
CA ARG A 222 -14.45 8.47 -8.60
C ARG A 222 -15.14 7.92 -7.35
N LEU A 223 -16.23 7.19 -7.53
CA LEU A 223 -16.96 6.53 -6.44
C LEU A 223 -16.13 5.43 -5.79
N ALA A 224 -15.57 4.54 -6.60
CA ALA A 224 -14.77 3.41 -6.15
C ALA A 224 -13.52 3.87 -5.40
N ALA A 225 -12.78 4.86 -5.92
CA ALA A 225 -11.61 5.43 -5.27
C ALA A 225 -11.96 6.10 -3.93
N GLY A 226 -13.09 6.82 -3.86
CA GLY A 226 -13.57 7.42 -2.63
C GLY A 226 -13.95 6.39 -1.55
N GLU A 227 -14.59 5.29 -1.94
CA GLU A 227 -14.91 4.20 -0.99
C GLU A 227 -13.66 3.42 -0.59
N ALA A 228 -12.76 3.14 -1.55
CA ALA A 228 -11.46 2.52 -1.26
C ALA A 228 -10.67 3.36 -0.25
N ALA A 229 -10.68 4.69 -0.37
CA ALA A 229 -10.03 5.59 0.60
C ALA A 229 -10.57 5.40 2.03
N ARG A 230 -11.88 5.23 2.19
CA ARG A 230 -12.51 4.95 3.50
C ARG A 230 -12.11 3.59 4.06
N VAL A 231 -12.01 2.58 3.20
CA VAL A 231 -11.59 1.23 3.58
C VAL A 231 -10.12 1.24 4.00
N VAL A 232 -9.22 1.76 3.17
CA VAL A 232 -7.77 1.80 3.44
C VAL A 232 -7.48 2.54 4.74
N ALA A 233 -8.08 3.71 4.96
CA ALA A 233 -7.90 4.49 6.19
C ALA A 233 -8.24 3.70 7.48
N LYS A 234 -9.08 2.66 7.39
CA LYS A 234 -9.50 1.82 8.52
C LYS A 234 -8.83 0.44 8.55
N ALA A 235 -8.38 -0.07 7.41
CA ALA A 235 -8.00 -1.48 7.26
C ALA A 235 -6.50 -1.74 7.44
N LEU A 236 -5.63 -0.71 7.40
CA LEU A 236 -4.17 -0.88 7.53
C LEU A 236 -3.76 -1.62 8.80
N ILE A 237 -4.39 -1.29 9.93
CA ILE A 237 -4.11 -1.90 11.23
C ILE A 237 -5.34 -2.69 11.68
N SER A 238 -5.19 -4.01 11.82
CA SER A 238 -6.23 -4.89 12.33
C SER A 238 -6.47 -4.61 13.82
N PRO A 239 -7.71 -4.41 14.29
CA PRO A 239 -7.99 -4.23 15.72
C PRO A 239 -7.54 -5.40 16.61
N ARG A 240 -7.28 -6.58 16.01
CA ARG A 240 -6.78 -7.75 16.74
C ARG A 240 -5.37 -7.58 17.27
N VAL A 241 -4.57 -6.66 16.71
CA VAL A 241 -3.21 -6.37 17.21
C VAL A 241 -3.24 -5.94 18.68
N TYR A 242 -4.29 -5.23 19.09
CA TYR A 242 -4.43 -4.76 20.47
C TYR A 242 -4.64 -5.91 21.45
N SER A 243 -5.47 -6.90 21.11
CA SER A 243 -5.64 -8.11 21.92
C SER A 243 -4.34 -8.90 22.03
N SER A 244 -3.54 -8.96 20.96
CA SER A 244 -2.28 -9.71 20.94
C SER A 244 -1.27 -9.19 21.97
N VAL A 245 -1.37 -7.92 22.36
CA VAL A 245 -0.51 -7.30 23.37
C VAL A 245 -1.21 -7.09 24.72
N GLY A 246 -2.37 -7.71 24.94
CA GLY A 246 -3.11 -7.64 26.21
C GLY A 246 -3.87 -6.33 26.45
N LEU A 247 -4.13 -5.54 25.39
CA LEU A 247 -4.98 -4.34 25.49
C LEU A 247 -6.45 -4.69 25.20
N ASP A 248 -7.38 -3.93 25.80
CA ASP A 248 -8.79 -3.96 25.38
C ASP A 248 -8.92 -3.37 23.96
N PRO A 249 -9.35 -4.16 22.95
CA PRO A 249 -9.46 -3.71 21.58
C PRO A 249 -10.45 -2.57 21.39
N GLN A 250 -11.51 -2.52 22.19
CA GLN A 250 -12.50 -1.45 22.04
C GLN A 250 -11.91 -0.12 22.51
N GLU A 251 -11.27 -0.11 23.67
CA GLU A 251 -10.59 1.10 24.16
C GLU A 251 -9.45 1.55 23.25
N ALA A 252 -8.57 0.62 22.85
CA ALA A 252 -7.45 0.92 21.97
C ALA A 252 -7.93 1.48 20.62
N LEU A 253 -8.94 0.85 20.00
CA LEU A 253 -9.48 1.32 18.73
C LEU A 253 -10.12 2.72 18.87
N ARG A 254 -10.87 2.99 19.95
CA ARG A 254 -11.43 4.32 20.21
C ARG A 254 -10.34 5.38 20.30
N GLN A 255 -9.27 5.11 21.05
CA GLN A 255 -8.17 6.06 21.20
C GLN A 255 -7.37 6.24 19.89
N ALA A 256 -7.10 5.16 19.15
CA ALA A 256 -6.44 5.23 17.85
C ALA A 256 -7.27 6.07 16.85
N CYS A 257 -8.59 5.88 16.77
CA CYS A 257 -9.47 6.68 15.92
C CYS A 257 -9.56 8.15 16.37
N ALA A 258 -9.52 8.40 17.68
CA ALA A 258 -9.56 9.74 18.25
C ALA A 258 -8.20 10.48 18.20
N SER A 259 -7.10 9.77 17.94
CA SER A 259 -5.74 10.33 17.91
C SER A 259 -5.59 11.40 16.82
N GLY A 260 -5.27 12.63 17.25
CA GLY A 260 -4.92 13.74 16.34
C GLY A 260 -3.63 13.47 15.58
N HIS A 261 -2.65 12.88 16.26
CA HIS A 261 -1.38 12.45 15.67
C HIS A 261 -1.60 11.45 14.54
N ARG A 262 -2.37 10.37 14.79
CA ARG A 262 -2.68 9.37 13.76
C ARG A 262 -3.39 9.98 12.56
N ARG A 263 -4.36 10.87 12.78
CA ARG A 263 -5.02 11.59 11.68
C ARG A 263 -4.03 12.42 10.86
N GLN A 264 -3.08 13.09 11.51
CA GLN A 264 -2.06 13.85 10.82
C GLN A 264 -1.14 12.94 9.98
N ILE A 265 -0.68 11.82 10.55
CA ILE A 265 0.13 10.83 9.84
C ILE A 265 -0.59 10.34 8.57
N MET A 266 -1.86 9.93 8.70
CA MET A 266 -2.65 9.45 7.56
C MET A 266 -2.89 10.51 6.47
N ARG A 267 -3.02 11.79 6.84
CA ARG A 267 -3.13 12.90 5.88
C ARG A 267 -1.81 13.16 5.18
N THR A 268 -0.72 13.24 5.95
CA THR A 268 0.62 13.45 5.40
C THR A 268 0.99 12.32 4.43
N SER A 269 0.72 11.07 4.79
CA SER A 269 0.99 9.91 3.91
C SER A 269 0.19 9.95 2.61
N ALA A 270 -1.04 10.45 2.64
CA ALA A 270 -1.90 10.54 1.46
C ALA A 270 -1.71 11.83 0.63
N GLN A 271 -0.89 12.78 1.07
CA GLN A 271 -0.84 14.13 0.48
C GLN A 271 -0.41 14.14 -0.99
N ARG A 272 0.64 13.39 -1.35
CA ARG A 272 1.13 13.32 -2.75
C ARG A 272 0.10 12.69 -3.67
N LEU A 273 -0.47 11.58 -3.24
CA LEU A 273 -1.54 10.86 -3.94
C LEU A 273 -2.76 11.75 -4.17
N THR A 274 -3.25 12.39 -3.10
CA THR A 274 -4.47 13.19 -3.16
C THR A 274 -4.29 14.41 -4.07
N GLY A 275 -3.11 15.05 -4.05
CA GLY A 275 -2.76 16.10 -5.00
C GLY A 275 -2.79 15.62 -6.45
N PHE A 276 -2.21 14.45 -6.74
CA PHE A 276 -2.28 13.85 -8.07
C PHE A 276 -3.71 13.50 -8.49
N PHE A 277 -4.49 12.89 -7.59
CA PHE A 277 -5.88 12.53 -7.88
C PHE A 277 -6.80 13.73 -8.06
N ASP A 278 -6.52 14.86 -7.41
CA ASP A 278 -7.20 16.13 -7.67
C ASP A 278 -6.85 16.65 -9.06
N GLU A 279 -5.56 16.67 -9.43
CA GLU A 279 -5.06 17.10 -10.75
C GLU A 279 -5.76 16.37 -11.91
N ILE A 280 -5.93 15.05 -11.80
CA ILE A 280 -6.56 14.22 -12.84
C ILE A 280 -8.09 14.06 -12.66
N GLY A 281 -8.68 14.76 -11.68
CA GLY A 281 -10.13 14.79 -11.45
C GLY A 281 -10.74 13.50 -10.89
N VAL A 282 -9.97 12.67 -10.18
CA VAL A 282 -10.46 11.52 -9.39
C VAL A 282 -11.13 11.99 -8.09
N ILE A 283 -10.62 13.05 -7.44
CA ILE A 283 -11.27 13.67 -6.27
C ILE A 283 -12.29 14.71 -6.73
N SER A 284 -13.30 14.27 -7.47
CA SER A 284 -14.35 15.18 -7.93
C SER A 284 -15.69 14.47 -8.07
N GLY A 285 -16.75 15.27 -8.26
CA GLY A 285 -18.11 14.77 -8.46
C GLY A 285 -18.59 13.86 -7.32
N PRO A 286 -19.18 12.69 -7.62
CA PRO A 286 -19.89 11.88 -6.62
C PRO A 286 -18.97 11.28 -5.54
N GLY A 287 -17.68 11.11 -5.82
CA GLY A 287 -16.70 10.56 -4.88
C GLY A 287 -16.16 11.55 -3.85
N ALA A 288 -16.31 12.86 -4.08
CA ALA A 288 -15.65 13.90 -3.27
C ALA A 288 -16.06 13.87 -1.78
N ARG A 289 -17.32 13.53 -1.48
CA ARG A 289 -17.79 13.39 -0.10
C ARG A 289 -17.18 12.17 0.60
N LEU A 290 -16.93 11.09 -0.14
CA LEU A 290 -16.32 9.88 0.41
C LEU A 290 -14.86 10.13 0.80
N TRP A 291 -14.11 10.84 -0.06
CA TRP A 291 -12.76 11.31 0.26
C TRP A 291 -12.73 12.17 1.53
N ARG A 292 -13.58 13.19 1.66
CA ARG A 292 -13.65 13.97 2.91
C ARG A 292 -13.94 13.12 4.13
N SER A 293 -14.83 12.15 4.00
CA SER A 293 -15.20 11.25 5.10
C SER A 293 -14.14 10.18 5.42
N SER A 294 -13.16 9.94 4.55
CA SER A 294 -12.04 9.02 4.84
C SER A 294 -11.04 9.64 5.82
N GLY A 295 -11.02 10.98 5.91
CA GLY A 295 -10.07 11.74 6.72
C GLY A 295 -8.68 11.91 6.08
N LEU A 296 -8.47 11.37 4.86
CA LEU A 296 -7.21 11.46 4.12
C LEU A 296 -7.02 12.80 3.41
N VAL A 297 -8.11 13.53 3.15
CA VAL A 297 -8.08 14.90 2.62
C VAL A 297 -8.41 15.90 3.73
N GLY A 298 -7.75 17.06 3.67
CA GLY A 298 -7.95 18.20 4.57
C GLY A 298 -9.18 19.03 4.22
#